data_AF-A0A536X1B4-F1
#
_entry.id   AF-A0A536X1B4-F1
#
_cell.length_a   1.000
_cell.length_b   1.000
_cell.length_c   1.000
_cell.angle_alpha   90.00
_cell.angle_beta   90.00
_cell.angle_gamma   90.00
#
_symmetry.space_group_name_H-M   'P 1'
#
loop_
_entity.id
_entity.type
_entity.pdbx_description
1 polymer ?
#
loop_
_entity_poly.entity_id
_entity_poly.type
_entity_poly.pdbx_seq_one_letter_code
_entity_poly.pdbx_strand_id
1 'polypeptide(L)'
;GDAVILDAAPIFDGYTVDTSYSMRFGGGGVPAALDEALADLRSLILDRVRQGHTMRAIARDVDADIQRRGLQNCHRKHIGAVLGHRVTREKRAFLRGRKVWGLAPRQVGWFFINSYRSMRGKPELSPNWNHTRQSDCAPPDGLWAIEPHVAQDGFGAKFEDILVVQDGAAYYLDDDLPHTRRWGR
;
A
#
# COMPACT_ATOMS: atom_id res chain seq x y z
N GLY A 1 -1.99 26.23 -6.30
CA GLY A 1 -1.55 25.14 -7.19
C GLY A 1 -2.37 23.90 -6.90
N ASP A 2 -2.60 23.07 -7.90
CA ASP A 2 -3.50 21.91 -7.79
C ASP A 2 -2.77 20.68 -7.24
N ALA A 3 -3.49 19.83 -6.51
CA ALA A 3 -2.94 18.54 -6.07
C ALA A 3 -2.84 17.57 -7.24
N VAL A 4 -1.67 16.98 -7.45
CA VAL A 4 -1.44 15.94 -8.45
C VAL A 4 -0.88 14.71 -7.77
N ILE A 5 -1.53 13.57 -7.99
CA ILE A 5 -1.03 12.25 -7.63
C ILE A 5 -0.87 11.47 -8.93
N LEU A 6 0.38 11.14 -9.26
CA LEU A 6 0.69 10.12 -10.25
C LEU A 6 0.65 8.76 -9.55
N ASP A 7 -0.14 7.84 -10.07
CA ASP A 7 -0.31 6.48 -9.57
C ASP A 7 -0.12 5.54 -10.76
N ALA A 8 0.88 4.67 -10.68
CA ALA A 8 1.28 3.83 -11.79
C ALA A 8 1.71 2.44 -11.31
N ALA A 9 1.29 1.43 -12.05
CA ALA A 9 1.63 0.03 -11.82
C ALA A 9 2.40 -0.55 -13.03
N PRO A 10 3.67 -0.16 -13.25
CA PRO A 10 4.54 -0.80 -14.23
C PRO A 10 4.76 -2.28 -13.90
N ILE A 11 5.12 -3.06 -14.92
CA ILE A 11 5.45 -4.47 -14.77
C ILE A 11 6.95 -4.64 -15.02
N PHE A 12 7.69 -5.12 -14.02
CA PHE A 12 9.11 -5.42 -14.10
C PHE A 12 9.34 -6.91 -13.83
N ASP A 13 9.93 -7.64 -14.78
CA ASP A 13 10.12 -9.10 -14.72
C ASP A 13 8.84 -9.90 -14.33
N GLY A 14 7.68 -9.39 -14.76
CA GLY A 14 6.37 -9.97 -14.46
C GLY A 14 5.80 -9.63 -13.07
N TYR A 15 6.53 -8.89 -12.23
CA TYR A 15 5.99 -8.32 -11.00
C TYR A 15 5.32 -6.98 -11.29
N THR A 16 4.15 -6.76 -10.69
CA THR A 16 3.59 -5.40 -10.60
C THR A 16 4.41 -4.62 -9.59
N VAL A 17 4.90 -3.44 -9.97
CA VAL A 17 5.69 -2.56 -9.10
C VAL A 17 4.91 -1.27 -8.94
N ASP A 18 3.99 -1.26 -7.98
CA ASP A 18 3.16 -0.10 -7.70
C ASP A 18 4.04 1.06 -7.22
N THR A 19 3.91 2.20 -7.86
CA THR A 19 4.62 3.43 -7.53
C THR A 19 3.68 4.63 -7.61
N SER A 20 3.88 5.57 -6.69
CA SER A 20 3.16 6.84 -6.73
C SER A 20 4.06 8.04 -6.47
N TYR A 21 3.61 9.19 -6.99
CA TYR A 21 4.27 10.47 -6.80
C TYR A 21 3.24 11.57 -6.57
N SER A 22 3.30 12.18 -5.39
CA SER A 22 2.44 13.31 -5.02
C SER A 22 3.19 14.63 -5.21
N MET A 23 2.54 15.63 -5.80
CA MET A 23 3.08 16.98 -5.98
C MET A 23 1.99 18.04 -6.06
N ARG A 24 2.39 19.32 -6.01
CA ARG A 24 1.53 20.44 -6.33
C ARG A 24 1.88 21.02 -7.69
N PHE A 25 0.93 21.03 -8.61
CA PHE A 25 1.07 21.68 -9.91
C PHE A 25 1.05 23.22 -9.74
N GLY A 26 1.94 23.92 -10.44
CA GLY A 26 2.11 25.37 -10.28
C GLY A 26 2.98 25.79 -9.08
N GLY A 27 3.73 24.86 -8.46
CA GLY A 27 4.72 25.13 -7.41
C GLY A 27 4.20 24.95 -5.98
N GLY A 28 5.12 24.91 -5.01
CA GLY A 28 4.78 24.91 -3.57
C GLY A 28 4.71 23.56 -2.86
N GLY A 29 5.32 22.50 -3.41
CA GLY A 29 5.52 21.21 -2.73
C GLY A 29 4.25 20.48 -2.29
N VAL A 30 4.41 19.28 -1.72
CA VAL A 30 3.35 18.65 -0.92
C VAL A 30 3.30 19.38 0.43
N PRO A 31 2.11 19.66 1.00
CA PRO A 31 2.03 20.22 2.35
C PRO A 31 2.82 19.40 3.36
N ALA A 32 3.65 20.05 4.17
CA ALA A 32 4.56 19.39 5.12
C ALA A 32 3.83 18.41 6.05
N ALA A 33 2.67 18.80 6.59
CA ALA A 33 1.86 17.94 7.45
C ALA A 33 1.43 16.61 6.80
N LEU A 34 1.24 16.57 5.47
CA LEU A 34 0.91 15.33 4.76
C LEU A 34 2.16 14.46 4.55
N ASP A 35 3.29 15.08 4.20
CA ASP A 35 4.56 14.36 4.05
C ASP A 35 5.05 13.79 5.40
N GLU A 36 4.96 14.57 6.48
CA GLU A 36 5.26 14.12 7.85
C GLU A 36 4.35 12.96 8.27
N ALA A 37 3.05 13.07 8.05
CA ALA A 37 2.12 11.97 8.33
C ALA A 37 2.46 10.71 7.54
N LEU A 38 2.76 10.83 6.25
CA LEU A 38 3.13 9.68 5.41
C LEU A 38 4.47 9.06 5.86
N ALA A 39 5.47 9.85 6.22
CA ALA A 39 6.74 9.36 6.75
C ALA A 39 6.56 8.59 8.07
N ASP A 40 5.75 9.13 8.98
CA ASP A 40 5.41 8.48 10.25
C ASP A 40 4.62 7.18 10.02
N LEU A 41 3.68 7.18 9.08
CA LEU A 41 2.91 5.98 8.72
C LEU A 41 3.80 4.89 8.11
N ARG A 42 4.78 5.24 7.26
CA ARG A 42 5.78 4.29 6.74
C ARG A 42 6.52 3.59 7.87
N SER A 43 6.99 4.38 8.85
CA SER A 43 7.72 3.86 10.02
C SER A 43 6.81 3.01 10.92
N LEU A 44 5.60 3.49 11.23
CA LEU A 44 4.60 2.78 12.02
C LEU A 44 4.27 1.40 11.44
N ILE A 45 4.02 1.33 10.12
CA ILE A 45 3.68 0.07 9.45
C ILE A 45 4.82 -0.93 9.62
N LEU A 46 6.05 -0.52 9.32
CA LEU A 46 7.22 -1.38 9.45
C LEU A 46 7.42 -1.90 10.88
N ASP A 47 7.31 -1.02 11.88
CA ASP A 47 7.46 -1.38 13.28
C ASP A 47 6.40 -2.37 13.75
N ARG A 48 5.14 -2.17 13.33
CA ARG A 48 4.05 -3.08 13.69
C ARG A 48 4.18 -4.45 13.05
N VAL A 49 4.65 -4.51 11.80
CA VAL A 49 4.97 -5.79 11.14
C VAL A 49 6.08 -6.53 11.91
N ARG A 50 7.15 -5.82 12.30
CA ARG A 50 8.26 -6.40 13.09
C ARG A 50 7.82 -6.87 14.47
N GLN A 51 6.79 -6.25 15.04
CA GLN A 51 6.16 -6.66 16.31
C GLN A 51 5.15 -7.81 16.13
N GLY A 52 4.95 -8.32 14.91
CA GLY A 52 4.04 -9.43 14.63
C GLY A 52 2.55 -9.07 14.68
N HIS A 53 2.22 -7.78 14.56
CA HIS A 53 0.81 -7.35 14.50
C HIS A 53 0.12 -7.91 13.26
N THR A 54 -1.19 -8.15 13.37
CA THR A 54 -1.99 -8.57 12.21
C THR A 54 -2.17 -7.43 11.21
N MET A 55 -2.32 -7.76 9.93
CA MET A 55 -2.60 -6.77 8.87
C MET A 55 -3.82 -5.89 9.21
N ARG A 56 -4.83 -6.49 9.87
CA ARG A 56 -6.01 -5.81 10.39
C ARG A 56 -5.69 -4.83 11.51
N ALA A 57 -4.85 -5.23 12.47
CA ALA A 57 -4.42 -4.35 13.56
C ALA A 57 -3.60 -3.17 13.01
N ILE A 58 -2.69 -3.43 12.07
CA ILE A 58 -1.90 -2.40 11.40
C ILE A 58 -2.81 -1.40 10.66
N ALA A 59 -3.79 -1.89 9.88
CA ALA A 59 -4.74 -1.02 9.20
C ALA A 59 -5.55 -0.13 10.15
N ARG A 60 -5.87 -0.63 11.35
CA ARG A 60 -6.55 0.15 12.40
C ARG A 60 -5.63 1.18 13.05
N ASP A 61 -4.38 0.82 13.32
CA ASP A 61 -3.39 1.74 13.88
C ASP A 61 -3.13 2.91 12.92
N VAL A 62 -3.04 2.64 11.62
CA VAL A 62 -2.93 3.67 10.57
C VAL A 62 -4.17 4.56 10.54
N ASP A 63 -5.38 3.99 10.55
CA ASP A 63 -6.63 4.77 10.57
C ASP A 63 -6.73 5.66 11.82
N ALA A 64 -6.35 5.14 12.99
CA ALA A 64 -6.32 5.87 14.23
C ALA A 64 -5.28 7.00 14.23
N ASP A 65 -4.11 6.78 13.62
CA ASP A 65 -3.07 7.81 13.47
C ASP A 65 -3.54 8.96 12.57
N ILE A 66 -4.10 8.63 11.40
CA ILE A 66 -4.66 9.61 10.46
C ILE A 66 -5.76 10.44 11.14
N GLN A 67 -6.68 9.79 11.87
CA GLN A 67 -7.76 10.46 12.60
C GLN A 67 -7.23 11.38 13.69
N ARG A 68 -6.21 10.95 14.45
CA ARG A 68 -5.61 11.75 15.54
C ARG A 68 -4.97 13.04 15.00
N ARG A 69 -4.45 13.01 13.78
CA ARG A 69 -3.88 14.18 13.08
C ARG A 69 -4.94 15.09 12.46
N GLY A 70 -6.22 14.73 12.52
CA GLY A 70 -7.30 15.47 11.85
C GLY A 70 -7.27 15.35 10.33
N LEU A 71 -6.55 14.36 9.79
CA LEU A 71 -6.42 14.12 8.35
C LEU A 71 -7.54 13.22 7.84
N GLN A 72 -7.81 13.29 6.53
CA GLN A 72 -8.73 12.36 5.88
C GLN A 72 -8.01 11.09 5.46
N ASN A 73 -8.57 9.95 5.84
CA ASN A 73 -8.15 8.65 5.32
C ASN A 73 -8.73 8.42 3.92
N CYS A 74 -7.90 8.52 2.88
CA CYS A 74 -8.33 8.36 1.50
C CYS A 74 -8.28 6.90 1.02
N HIS A 75 -7.41 6.04 1.58
CA HIS A 75 -7.33 4.64 1.17
C HIS A 75 -8.62 3.86 1.49
N ARG A 76 -9.41 4.30 2.49
CA ARG A 76 -10.78 3.76 2.75
C ARG A 76 -11.79 4.03 1.65
N LYS A 77 -11.55 5.02 0.78
CA LYS A 77 -12.45 5.39 -0.32
C LYS A 77 -12.25 4.51 -1.57
N HIS A 78 -11.16 3.74 -1.63
CA HIS A 78 -10.91 2.80 -2.71
C HIS A 78 -11.69 1.49 -2.50
N ILE A 79 -12.02 0.81 -3.60
CA ILE A 79 -12.68 -0.50 -3.55
C ILE A 79 -11.81 -1.46 -2.72
N GLY A 80 -12.35 -1.95 -1.59
CA GLY A 80 -11.65 -2.87 -0.70
C GLY A 80 -10.89 -2.23 0.48
N ALA A 81 -10.87 -0.89 0.58
CA ALA A 81 -10.22 -0.14 1.66
C ALA A 81 -8.79 -0.65 1.98
N VAL A 82 -7.99 -0.80 0.93
CA VAL A 82 -6.71 -1.52 0.96
C VAL A 82 -5.61 -0.56 1.41
N LEU A 83 -4.96 -0.90 2.54
CA LEU A 83 -3.73 -0.23 2.98
C LEU A 83 -2.50 -0.79 2.24
N GLY A 84 -2.61 -2.03 1.79
CA GLY A 84 -1.59 -2.68 1.01
C GLY A 84 -2.01 -4.07 0.54
N HIS A 85 -1.31 -4.61 -0.43
CA HIS A 85 -1.64 -5.90 -1.02
C HIS A 85 -0.42 -6.70 -1.44
N ARG A 86 -0.62 -8.02 -1.60
CA ARG A 86 0.43 -8.93 -2.01
C ARG A 86 0.88 -8.59 -3.43
N VAL A 87 2.18 -8.45 -3.63
CA VAL A 87 2.77 -8.38 -4.96
C VAL A 87 2.88 -9.80 -5.51
N THR A 88 2.47 -9.98 -6.76
CA THR A 88 2.47 -11.30 -7.43
C THR A 88 3.25 -11.24 -8.74
N ARG A 89 3.93 -12.34 -9.08
CA ARG A 89 4.63 -12.49 -10.36
C ARG A 89 3.77 -13.19 -11.39
N GLU A 90 3.52 -12.55 -12.52
CA GLU A 90 3.00 -13.19 -13.73
C GLU A 90 4.13 -13.80 -14.54
N LYS A 91 4.18 -15.14 -14.57
CA LYS A 91 5.22 -15.92 -15.25
C LYS A 91 4.97 -16.10 -16.75
N ARG A 92 3.76 -15.83 -17.27
CA ARG A 92 3.39 -16.11 -18.67
C ARG A 92 3.40 -14.86 -19.54
N ALA A 93 4.45 -14.72 -20.35
CA ALA A 93 4.68 -13.56 -21.21
C ALA A 93 3.54 -13.26 -22.20
N PHE A 94 2.84 -14.28 -22.72
CA PHE A 94 1.78 -14.09 -23.72
C PHE A 94 0.49 -13.46 -23.17
N LEU A 95 0.31 -13.39 -21.85
CA LEU A 95 -0.81 -12.70 -21.22
C LEU A 95 -0.47 -11.24 -20.87
N ARG A 96 0.78 -10.80 -21.09
CA ARG A 96 1.22 -9.43 -20.89
C ARG A 96 0.55 -8.54 -21.95
N GLY A 97 -0.33 -7.62 -21.51
CA GLY A 97 -0.98 -6.63 -22.39
C GLY A 97 -2.50 -6.49 -22.21
N ARG A 98 -3.19 -7.48 -21.63
CA ARG A 98 -4.60 -7.33 -21.22
C ARG A 98 -4.64 -6.92 -19.76
N LYS A 99 -5.17 -5.73 -19.48
CA LYS A 99 -5.33 -5.20 -18.11
C LYS A 99 -6.80 -5.15 -17.74
N VAL A 100 -7.11 -5.53 -16.51
CA VAL A 100 -8.42 -5.36 -15.87
C VAL A 100 -8.13 -4.65 -14.55
N TRP A 101 -8.58 -3.39 -14.41
CA TRP A 101 -8.24 -2.53 -13.26
C TRP A 101 -6.72 -2.34 -13.05
N GLY A 102 -5.95 -2.15 -14.12
CA GLY A 102 -4.49 -1.97 -14.04
C GLY A 102 -3.68 -3.27 -13.85
N LEU A 103 -4.31 -4.33 -13.34
CA LEU A 103 -3.71 -5.64 -13.08
C LEU A 103 -3.94 -6.65 -14.22
N ALA A 104 -3.12 -7.70 -14.26
CA ALA A 104 -3.36 -8.82 -15.18
C ALA A 104 -4.61 -9.63 -14.74
N PRO A 105 -5.46 -10.13 -15.66
CA PRO A 105 -6.68 -10.88 -15.31
C PRO A 105 -6.46 -12.07 -14.36
N ARG A 106 -5.29 -12.72 -14.43
CA ARG A 106 -4.92 -13.80 -13.52
C ARG A 106 -4.61 -13.31 -12.11
N GLN A 107 -4.00 -12.13 -11.98
CA GLN A 107 -3.78 -11.52 -10.67
C GLN A 107 -5.13 -11.24 -10.02
N VAL A 108 -6.06 -10.61 -10.76
CA VAL A 108 -7.44 -10.39 -10.30
C VAL A 108 -8.10 -11.70 -9.85
N GLY A 109 -8.01 -12.77 -10.66
CA GLY A 109 -8.52 -14.09 -10.27
C GLY A 109 -7.86 -14.68 -9.01
N TRP A 110 -6.54 -14.51 -8.87
CA TRP A 110 -5.79 -14.92 -7.68
C TRP A 110 -6.26 -14.16 -6.43
N PHE A 111 -6.44 -12.84 -6.54
CA PHE A 111 -7.00 -11.99 -5.48
C PHE A 111 -8.38 -12.49 -5.05
N PHE A 112 -9.28 -12.77 -5.99
CA PHE A 112 -10.62 -13.27 -5.67
C PHE A 112 -10.59 -14.65 -5.01
N ILE A 113 -9.83 -15.61 -5.56
CA ILE A 113 -9.72 -16.97 -5.00
C ILE A 113 -9.15 -16.94 -3.59
N ASN A 114 -8.13 -16.13 -3.34
CA ASN A 114 -7.49 -16.06 -2.04
C ASN A 114 -8.28 -15.26 -1.02
N SER A 115 -8.99 -14.21 -1.44
CA SER A 115 -9.98 -13.54 -0.59
C SER A 115 -11.07 -14.52 -0.16
N TYR A 116 -11.60 -15.34 -1.09
CA TYR A 116 -12.58 -16.38 -0.77
C TYR A 116 -12.03 -17.45 0.17
N ARG A 117 -10.80 -17.92 -0.04
CA ARG A 117 -10.14 -18.89 0.85
C ARG A 117 -9.90 -18.32 2.25
N SER A 118 -9.48 -17.05 2.33
CA SER A 118 -9.33 -16.34 3.60
C SER A 118 -10.65 -16.25 4.35
N MET A 119 -11.75 -15.90 3.67
CA MET A 119 -13.10 -15.93 4.23
C MET A 119 -13.53 -17.30 4.77
N ARG A 120 -12.99 -18.39 4.23
CA ARG A 120 -13.30 -19.77 4.64
C ARG A 120 -12.35 -20.35 5.69
N GLY A 121 -11.60 -19.50 6.38
CA GLY A 121 -10.77 -19.91 7.53
C GLY A 121 -9.29 -20.13 7.21
N LYS A 122 -8.79 -19.52 6.13
CA LYS A 122 -7.35 -19.47 5.80
C LYS A 122 -6.83 -18.03 5.75
N PRO A 123 -6.89 -17.29 6.87
CA PRO A 123 -6.60 -15.86 6.89
C PRO A 123 -5.21 -15.53 6.34
N GLU A 124 -4.23 -16.42 6.49
CA GLU A 124 -2.87 -16.29 5.93
C GLU A 124 -2.84 -16.17 4.39
N LEU A 125 -3.90 -16.55 3.70
CA LEU A 125 -4.03 -16.34 2.26
C LEU A 125 -4.60 -14.98 1.91
N SER A 126 -4.88 -14.11 2.90
CA SER A 126 -5.42 -12.78 2.63
C SER A 126 -4.50 -12.01 1.69
N PRO A 127 -5.01 -11.58 0.52
CA PRO A 127 -4.18 -10.87 -0.43
C PRO A 127 -4.11 -9.37 -0.15
N ASN A 128 -4.96 -8.86 0.75
CA ASN A 128 -5.13 -7.44 1.06
C ASN A 128 -5.04 -7.17 2.57
N TRP A 129 -4.62 -5.95 2.89
CA TRP A 129 -4.57 -5.40 4.24
C TRP A 129 -5.74 -4.44 4.39
N ASN A 130 -6.72 -4.78 5.21
CA ASN A 130 -7.83 -3.90 5.53
C ASN A 130 -8.42 -4.22 6.91
N HIS A 131 -9.52 -3.55 7.26
CA HIS A 131 -10.16 -3.65 8.58
C HIS A 131 -11.00 -4.93 8.77
N THR A 132 -11.16 -5.76 7.72
CA THR A 132 -12.01 -6.95 7.77
C THR A 132 -11.33 -8.10 8.51
N ARG A 133 -12.12 -9.13 8.88
CA ARG A 133 -11.61 -10.34 9.54
C ARG A 133 -10.66 -11.17 8.66
N GLN A 134 -10.69 -10.98 7.34
CA GLN A 134 -9.81 -11.71 6.43
C GLN A 134 -8.34 -11.34 6.66
N SER A 135 -8.09 -10.09 7.05
CA SER A 135 -6.76 -9.57 7.35
C SER A 135 -6.32 -9.82 8.80
N ASP A 136 -7.03 -10.66 9.56
CA ASP A 136 -6.75 -10.93 10.98
C ASP A 136 -5.65 -12.00 11.17
N CYS A 137 -4.53 -11.78 10.48
CA CYS A 137 -3.31 -12.57 10.56
C CYS A 137 -2.10 -11.65 10.33
N ALA A 138 -0.93 -12.05 10.85
CA ALA A 138 0.32 -11.37 10.50
C ALA A 138 0.55 -11.47 8.98
N PRO A 139 1.18 -10.47 8.34
CA PRO A 139 1.52 -10.57 6.93
C PRO A 139 2.50 -11.73 6.73
N PRO A 140 2.16 -12.77 5.94
CA PRO A 140 3.11 -13.85 5.66
C PRO A 140 4.25 -13.38 4.75
N ASP A 141 5.36 -14.12 4.79
CA ASP A 141 6.53 -13.94 3.95
C ASP A 141 6.17 -13.67 2.49
N GLY A 142 6.77 -12.64 1.90
CA GLY A 142 6.52 -12.19 0.55
C GLY A 142 6.75 -10.69 0.37
N LEU A 143 6.42 -10.22 -0.83
CA LEU A 143 6.43 -8.82 -1.21
C LEU A 143 5.03 -8.22 -1.07
N TRP A 144 4.95 -7.01 -0.52
CA TRP A 144 3.71 -6.30 -0.24
C TRP A 144 3.82 -4.86 -0.73
N ALA A 145 2.89 -4.42 -1.58
CA ALA A 145 2.76 -3.02 -1.97
C ALA A 145 1.96 -2.30 -0.88
N ILE A 146 2.58 -1.34 -0.21
CA ILE A 146 2.01 -0.55 0.90
C ILE A 146 1.65 0.84 0.38
N GLU A 147 0.40 1.26 0.54
CA GLU A 147 -0.19 2.40 -0.19
C GLU A 147 -1.01 3.39 0.68
N PRO A 148 -0.47 3.91 1.79
CA PRO A 148 -1.21 4.87 2.60
C PRO A 148 -1.46 6.17 1.83
N HIS A 149 -2.69 6.67 1.97
CA HIS A 149 -3.19 7.86 1.28
C HIS A 149 -3.93 8.76 2.28
N VAL A 150 -3.43 9.98 2.44
CA VAL A 150 -3.96 11.02 3.33
C VAL A 150 -4.39 12.26 2.55
N ALA A 151 -5.32 13.04 3.10
CA ALA A 151 -5.68 14.34 2.54
C ALA A 151 -6.07 15.36 3.62
N GLN A 152 -5.90 16.64 3.29
CA GLN A 152 -6.32 17.78 4.10
C GLN A 152 -6.66 18.96 3.19
N ASP A 153 -7.74 19.68 3.50
CA ASP A 153 -8.13 20.94 2.84
C ASP A 153 -8.15 20.86 1.29
N GLY A 154 -8.67 19.76 0.77
CA GLY A 154 -8.77 19.52 -0.68
C GLY A 154 -7.46 19.09 -1.36
N PHE A 155 -6.38 18.90 -0.60
CA PHE A 155 -5.09 18.40 -1.08
C PHE A 155 -4.85 16.96 -0.59
N GLY A 156 -4.55 16.04 -1.52
CA GLY A 156 -4.22 14.65 -1.21
C GLY A 156 -2.76 14.32 -1.48
N ALA A 157 -2.23 13.38 -0.70
CA ALA A 157 -0.92 12.79 -0.94
C ALA A 157 -0.93 11.30 -0.57
N LYS A 158 -0.24 10.49 -1.36
CA LYS A 158 0.06 9.08 -1.08
C LYS A 158 1.52 8.75 -1.38
N PHE A 159 1.98 7.64 -0.82
CA PHE A 159 3.13 6.92 -1.31
C PHE A 159 2.73 5.48 -1.64
N GLU A 160 3.55 4.83 -2.46
CA GLU A 160 3.54 3.39 -2.65
C GLU A 160 4.97 2.89 -2.50
N ASP A 161 5.14 1.85 -1.69
CA ASP A 161 6.44 1.28 -1.39
C ASP A 161 6.33 -0.24 -1.22
N ILE A 162 7.39 -0.97 -1.55
CA ILE A 162 7.42 -2.42 -1.48
C ILE A 162 8.03 -2.84 -0.14
N LEU A 163 7.19 -3.38 0.73
CA LEU A 163 7.61 -4.02 1.97
C LEU A 163 7.97 -5.49 1.70
N VAL A 164 9.16 -5.89 2.11
CA VAL A 164 9.61 -7.28 2.16
C VAL A 164 9.34 -7.84 3.55
N VAL A 165 8.65 -8.99 3.61
CA VAL A 165 8.54 -9.82 4.82
C VAL A 165 9.20 -11.15 4.51
N GLN A 166 10.16 -11.57 5.31
CA GLN A 166 10.87 -12.82 5.10
C GLN A 166 11.50 -13.31 6.40
N ASP A 167 11.33 -14.59 6.72
CA ASP A 167 12.06 -15.28 7.79
C ASP A 167 11.99 -14.55 9.15
N GLY A 168 10.82 -13.96 9.46
CA GLY A 168 10.59 -13.19 10.70
C GLY A 168 11.17 -11.77 10.70
N ALA A 169 11.76 -11.33 9.60
CA ALA A 169 12.22 -9.95 9.40
C ALA A 169 11.29 -9.18 8.44
N ALA A 170 11.33 -7.85 8.55
CA ALA A 170 10.67 -6.97 7.61
C ALA A 170 11.50 -5.70 7.35
N TYR A 171 11.49 -5.24 6.09
CA TYR A 171 12.19 -4.04 5.63
C TYR A 171 11.57 -3.54 4.31
N TYR A 172 11.71 -2.25 4.01
CA TYR A 172 11.33 -1.71 2.70
C TYR A 172 12.42 -2.02 1.67
N LEU A 173 12.01 -2.36 0.44
CA LEU A 173 12.91 -2.82 -0.60
C LEU A 173 13.88 -1.72 -1.07
N ASP A 174 13.45 -0.46 -1.01
CA ASP A 174 14.23 0.71 -1.40
C ASP A 174 13.98 1.85 -0.40
N ASP A 175 15.03 2.60 -0.10
CA ASP A 175 14.97 3.79 0.76
C ASP A 175 15.21 5.09 -0.05
N ASP A 176 15.49 4.99 -1.35
CA ASP A 176 15.84 6.11 -2.23
C ASP A 176 14.75 6.44 -3.27
N LEU A 177 13.49 6.44 -2.80
CA LEU A 177 12.29 6.73 -3.56
C LEU A 177 11.99 8.25 -3.62
N PRO A 178 11.20 8.72 -4.62
CA PRO A 178 10.88 10.14 -4.74
C PRO A 178 10.26 10.77 -3.48
N HIS A 179 9.46 10.01 -2.73
CA HIS A 179 8.85 10.49 -1.49
C HIS A 179 9.83 10.46 -0.31
N THR A 180 10.68 9.42 -0.17
CA THR A 180 11.68 9.37 0.91
C THR A 180 12.74 10.46 0.76
N ARG A 181 13.19 10.74 -0.47
CA ARG A 181 14.06 11.89 -0.77
C ARG A 181 13.41 13.23 -0.44
N ARG A 182 12.08 13.32 -0.50
CA ARG A 182 11.35 14.54 -0.17
C ARG A 182 11.22 14.73 1.34
N TRP A 183 11.04 13.64 2.09
CA TRP A 183 10.94 13.67 3.55
C TRP A 183 12.28 13.84 4.26
N GLY A 184 13.38 13.39 3.64
CA GLY A 184 14.74 13.56 4.17
C GLY A 184 15.34 14.96 3.99
N ARG A 185 14.52 15.96 3.64
CA ARG A 185 14.94 17.35 3.41
C ARG A 185 14.48 18.27 4.52
#